data_AF-A0A957TX11-F1
#
_entry.id   AF-A0A957TX11-F1
#
_cell.length_a   1.000
_cell.length_b   1.000
_cell.length_c   1.000
_cell.angle_alpha   90.00
_cell.angle_beta   90.00
_cell.angle_gamma   90.00
#
_symmetry.space_group_name_H-M   'P 1'
#
loop_
_entity.id
_entity.type
_entity.pdbx_description
1 polymer ?
#
loop_
_entity_poly.entity_id
_entity_poly.type
_entity_poly.pdbx_seq_one_letter_code
_entity_poly.pdbx_strand_id
1 'polypeptide(L)'
;MQPWKVRLSHQGAILLLLWGTLIGLLFGSAYTLIAAAETQAAEPPPTCRTKLPEILWLGEGAGLYTLSEPYNTFIVKRLPFQFVVEPGVDAGDGQITYRASARERVWACAGDCALPALYQEAYLLGHFTPGWQLQLVVIDDDGEAQNHDQRINWWAVDDPTTPFQRVDKQAMVEYLTFDVPQAGDWYFYAEDSIGLALTCAQPPTATATPTATATDTATPSPTSTATAT
;
A
#
# COMPACT_ATOMS: atom_id res chain seq x y z
N MET A 1 -25.42 49.67 41.84
CA MET A 1 -25.14 48.97 43.12
C MET A 1 -24.25 47.78 42.79
N GLN A 2 -22.94 48.01 42.77
CA GLN A 2 -21.93 47.52 43.73
C GLN A 2 -21.72 45.99 43.76
N PRO A 3 -20.47 45.52 43.57
CA PRO A 3 -20.09 44.12 43.39
C PRO A 3 -19.80 43.40 44.71
N TRP A 4 -19.92 42.08 44.74
CA TRP A 4 -19.50 41.27 45.88
C TRP A 4 -18.03 40.83 45.75
N LYS A 5 -17.23 41.27 46.73
CA LYS A 5 -15.91 40.78 47.12
C LYS A 5 -16.06 39.80 48.27
N VAL A 6 -15.38 38.64 48.24
CA VAL A 6 -14.89 37.91 49.44
C VAL A 6 -13.58 37.21 49.04
N ARG A 7 -12.43 37.83 49.34
CA ARG A 7 -11.45 37.55 50.42
C ARG A 7 -10.66 36.23 50.29
N LEU A 8 -9.36 36.43 50.06
CA LEU A 8 -8.24 35.52 50.31
C LEU A 8 -8.10 35.17 51.80
N SER A 9 -7.59 33.96 52.04
CA SER A 9 -6.97 33.53 53.30
C SER A 9 -5.63 32.85 52.97
N HIS A 10 -4.53 33.55 53.27
CA HIS A 10 -3.20 32.95 53.44
C HIS A 10 -3.16 32.19 54.77
N GLN A 11 -2.51 31.01 54.80
CA GLN A 11 -1.57 30.42 55.79
C GLN A 11 -1.35 28.96 55.31
N GLY A 12 -0.17 28.36 55.26
CA GLY A 12 1.12 28.67 55.85
C GLY A 12 2.25 27.95 55.12
N ALA A 13 3.44 28.52 55.25
CA ALA A 13 4.71 27.98 54.79
C ALA A 13 5.26 26.97 55.79
N ILE A 14 5.86 25.86 55.34
CA ILE A 14 7.00 25.23 56.04
C ILE A 14 8.01 24.74 55.01
N LEU A 15 9.21 25.29 55.15
CA LEU A 15 10.47 25.00 54.49
C LEU A 15 11.28 24.07 55.40
N LEU A 16 11.84 22.97 54.88
CA LEU A 16 12.93 22.18 55.49
C LEU A 16 13.65 21.44 54.35
N LEU A 17 14.74 22.02 53.81
CA LEU A 17 16.15 21.87 54.22
C LEU A 17 16.82 20.59 53.67
N LEU A 18 17.87 20.87 52.90
CA LEU A 18 18.81 19.98 52.20
C LEU A 18 19.72 19.17 53.13
N TRP A 19 20.41 18.21 52.48
CA TRP A 19 21.77 17.67 52.71
C TRP A 19 21.89 16.22 53.19
N GLY A 20 22.57 15.41 52.37
CA GLY A 20 23.03 14.05 52.69
C GLY A 20 23.83 13.47 51.52
N THR A 21 25.14 13.71 51.53
CA THR A 21 26.11 13.39 50.48
C THR A 21 26.75 12.00 50.66
N LEU A 22 26.94 11.30 49.51
CA LEU A 22 28.17 10.61 49.07
C LEU A 22 28.56 9.17 49.56
N ILE A 23 28.96 8.38 48.55
CA ILE A 23 29.92 7.24 48.50
C ILE A 23 29.39 5.81 48.71
N GLY A 24 29.46 5.03 47.62
CA GLY A 24 29.47 3.56 47.60
C GLY A 24 29.93 3.07 46.22
N LEU A 25 31.25 3.00 46.03
CA LEU A 25 31.96 2.51 44.84
C LEU A 25 32.01 0.97 44.86
N LEU A 26 32.05 0.38 43.65
CA LEU A 26 32.51 -0.97 43.30
C LEU A 26 31.54 -2.15 43.53
N PHE A 27 30.82 -2.55 42.48
CA PHE A 27 30.87 -3.92 41.95
C PHE A 27 30.63 -3.87 40.45
N GLY A 28 31.57 -4.43 39.69
CA GLY A 28 31.49 -4.53 38.25
C GLY A 28 30.40 -5.50 37.81
N SER A 29 29.70 -5.11 36.76
CA SER A 29 29.10 -6.03 35.81
C SER A 29 29.11 -5.33 34.47
N ALA A 30 30.14 -5.63 33.68
CA ALA A 30 30.12 -5.36 32.25
C ALA A 30 28.98 -6.19 31.67
N TYR A 31 27.81 -5.58 31.52
CA TYR A 31 26.76 -6.15 30.69
C TYR A 31 27.20 -5.99 29.25
N THR A 32 27.83 -7.03 28.71
CA THR A 32 27.94 -7.22 27.27
C THR A 32 26.51 -7.37 26.75
N LEU A 33 25.92 -6.29 26.25
CA LEU A 33 24.74 -6.38 25.41
C LEU A 33 25.18 -6.99 24.08
N ILE A 34 25.19 -8.31 24.01
CA ILE A 34 25.07 -9.01 22.74
C ILE A 34 23.64 -8.73 22.30
N ALA A 35 23.45 -7.67 21.50
CA ALA A 35 22.28 -7.57 20.66
C ALA A 35 22.35 -8.78 19.72
N ALA A 36 21.61 -9.84 20.05
CA ALA A 36 21.25 -10.83 19.06
C ALA A 36 20.48 -10.04 17.99
N ALA A 37 21.13 -9.82 16.84
CA ALA A 37 20.41 -9.57 15.62
C ALA A 37 19.61 -10.85 15.37
N GLU A 38 18.41 -10.91 15.94
CA GLU A 38 17.36 -11.72 15.38
C GLU A 38 17.21 -11.20 13.96
N THR A 39 17.80 -11.94 13.01
CA THR A 39 17.34 -11.92 11.63
C THR A 39 15.88 -12.35 11.73
N GLN A 40 14.99 -11.40 11.98
CA GLN A 40 13.59 -11.54 11.59
C GLN A 40 13.69 -11.83 10.10
N ALA A 41 13.48 -13.10 9.75
CA ALA A 41 13.14 -13.45 8.39
C ALA A 41 11.97 -12.53 8.05
N ALA A 42 12.21 -11.59 7.14
CA ALA A 42 11.22 -10.63 6.72
C ALA A 42 9.93 -11.41 6.41
N GLU A 43 8.84 -11.09 7.11
CA GLU A 43 7.54 -11.60 6.72
C GLU A 43 7.34 -11.22 5.23
N PRO A 44 6.89 -12.16 4.38
CA PRO A 44 6.61 -11.83 2.99
C PRO A 44 5.56 -10.70 2.96
N PRO A 45 5.73 -9.65 2.14
CA PRO A 45 4.79 -8.54 2.12
C PRO A 45 3.39 -9.04 1.76
N PRO A 46 2.35 -8.67 2.52
CA PRO A 46 1.02 -9.26 2.39
C PRO A 46 0.17 -8.53 1.35
N THR A 47 0.46 -8.59 0.04
CA THR A 47 -0.17 -7.57 -0.84
C THR A 47 -0.63 -7.98 -2.24
N CYS A 48 -0.19 -9.12 -2.79
CA CYS A 48 -0.63 -9.52 -4.13
C CYS A 48 -1.88 -10.40 -4.07
N ARG A 49 -3.04 -9.83 -4.42
CA ARG A 49 -4.29 -10.57 -4.58
C ARG A 49 -4.26 -11.45 -5.83
N THR A 50 -5.16 -12.42 -5.89
CA THR A 50 -5.36 -13.26 -7.09
C THR A 50 -6.16 -12.54 -8.18
N LYS A 51 -7.07 -11.64 -7.78
CA LYS A 51 -7.89 -10.81 -8.67
C LYS A 51 -8.15 -9.47 -8.00
N LEU A 52 -8.18 -8.39 -8.78
CA LEU A 52 -8.66 -7.09 -8.33
C LEU A 52 -10.19 -7.12 -8.16
N PRO A 53 -10.75 -6.42 -7.16
CA PRO A 53 -12.18 -6.20 -7.10
C PRO A 53 -12.65 -5.35 -8.30
N GLU A 54 -13.90 -5.56 -8.70
CA GLU A 54 -14.58 -4.69 -9.67
C GLU A 54 -15.31 -3.60 -8.89
N ILE A 55 -14.99 -2.35 -9.17
CA ILE A 55 -15.48 -1.17 -8.45
C ILE A 55 -16.12 -0.19 -9.42
N LEU A 56 -17.26 0.39 -9.01
CA LEU A 56 -17.98 1.43 -9.72
C LEU A 56 -18.31 2.60 -8.79
N TRP A 57 -18.00 3.83 -9.21
CA TRP A 57 -18.45 5.04 -8.55
C TRP A 57 -19.97 5.22 -8.69
N LEU A 58 -20.68 5.37 -7.56
CA LEU A 58 -22.14 5.59 -7.57
C LEU A 58 -22.52 7.05 -7.32
N GLY A 59 -21.76 7.77 -6.50
CA GLY A 59 -22.03 9.17 -6.21
C GLY A 59 -21.68 9.62 -4.79
N GLU A 60 -21.91 10.90 -4.55
CA GLU A 60 -21.66 11.57 -3.27
C GLU A 60 -22.95 12.16 -2.72
N GLY A 61 -23.05 12.17 -1.40
CA GLY A 61 -24.06 12.93 -0.67
C GLY A 61 -25.23 12.09 -0.17
N ALA A 62 -26.21 12.78 0.42
CA ALA A 62 -27.35 12.12 1.04
C ALA A 62 -28.26 11.52 -0.04
N GLY A 63 -28.52 10.23 0.05
CA GLY A 63 -29.26 9.52 -0.99
C GLY A 63 -29.49 8.05 -0.70
N LEU A 64 -30.27 7.41 -1.56
CA LEU A 64 -30.38 5.96 -1.60
C LEU A 64 -29.58 5.47 -2.82
N TYR A 65 -28.63 4.58 -2.56
CA TYR A 65 -27.81 3.95 -3.57
C TYR A 65 -28.19 2.48 -3.66
N THR A 66 -28.10 1.92 -4.86
CA THR A 66 -28.51 0.55 -5.15
C THR A 66 -27.39 -0.15 -5.90
N LEU A 67 -27.13 -1.41 -5.55
CA LEU A 67 -26.23 -2.27 -6.31
C LEU A 67 -26.97 -2.91 -7.47
N SER A 68 -26.38 -2.83 -8.66
CA SER A 68 -26.70 -3.71 -9.77
C SER A 68 -25.77 -4.92 -9.75
N GLU A 69 -26.17 -6.02 -10.38
CA GLU A 69 -25.23 -7.09 -10.71
C GLU A 69 -24.03 -6.54 -11.50
N PRO A 70 -22.79 -7.01 -11.25
CA PRO A 70 -22.40 -8.11 -10.34
C PRO A 70 -22.05 -7.66 -8.91
N TYR A 71 -22.32 -6.41 -8.53
CA TYR A 71 -21.88 -5.84 -7.25
C TYR A 71 -22.69 -6.36 -6.07
N ASN A 72 -22.01 -6.64 -4.95
CA ASN A 72 -22.63 -7.25 -3.77
C ASN A 72 -22.29 -6.55 -2.45
N THR A 73 -21.41 -5.55 -2.48
CA THR A 73 -21.10 -4.70 -1.32
C THR A 73 -20.94 -3.24 -1.75
N PHE A 74 -21.08 -2.33 -0.79
CA PHE A 74 -20.71 -0.94 -0.94
C PHE A 74 -19.35 -0.69 -0.30
N ILE A 75 -18.56 0.20 -0.91
CA ILE A 75 -17.44 0.86 -0.24
C ILE A 75 -17.90 2.29 0.04
N VAL A 76 -17.74 2.76 1.28
CA VAL A 76 -18.20 4.07 1.71
C VAL A 76 -17.07 4.85 2.35
N LYS A 77 -16.75 6.04 1.80
CA LYS A 77 -15.83 6.98 2.46
C LYS A 77 -16.55 7.71 3.58
N ARG A 78 -15.97 7.71 4.77
CA ARG A 78 -16.48 8.42 5.96
C ARG A 78 -15.41 9.30 6.59
N LEU A 79 -15.84 10.16 7.53
CA LEU A 79 -14.98 11.00 8.35
C LEU A 79 -15.03 10.58 9.82
N PRO A 80 -13.90 10.57 10.57
CA PRO A 80 -12.52 10.79 10.08
C PRO A 80 -12.14 9.80 8.97
N PHE A 81 -11.21 10.19 8.10
CA PHE A 81 -10.99 9.51 6.82
C PHE A 81 -10.81 7.99 7.00
N GLN A 82 -11.72 7.24 6.38
CA GLN A 82 -11.71 5.79 6.29
C GLN A 82 -12.59 5.33 5.14
N PHE A 83 -12.29 4.14 4.61
CA PHE A 83 -13.21 3.38 3.77
C PHE A 83 -13.83 2.25 4.59
N VAL A 84 -15.15 2.16 4.55
CA VAL A 84 -15.91 1.10 5.24
C VAL A 84 -16.62 0.26 4.20
N VAL A 85 -16.49 -1.06 4.32
CA VAL A 85 -17.28 -2.00 3.54
C VAL A 85 -18.64 -2.17 4.21
N GLU A 86 -19.69 -1.84 3.49
CA GLU A 86 -21.07 -1.94 3.95
C GLU A 86 -21.81 -2.99 3.11
N PRO A 87 -22.43 -4.02 3.73
CA PRO A 87 -23.17 -5.03 2.98
C PRO A 87 -24.49 -4.49 2.40
N GLY A 88 -24.93 -3.31 2.84
CA GLY A 88 -26.24 -2.77 2.48
C GLY A 88 -27.41 -3.51 3.13
N VAL A 89 -28.62 -3.24 2.66
CA VAL A 89 -29.87 -3.86 3.09
C VAL A 89 -30.61 -4.37 1.86
N ASP A 90 -31.00 -5.66 1.89
CA ASP A 90 -31.88 -6.25 0.89
C ASP A 90 -33.28 -5.63 0.99
N ALA A 91 -33.74 -5.01 -0.09
CA ALA A 91 -35.04 -4.35 -0.17
C ALA A 91 -36.22 -5.33 -0.38
N GLY A 92 -35.96 -6.64 -0.50
CA GLY A 92 -36.95 -7.70 -0.66
C GLY A 92 -37.34 -8.01 -2.11
N ASP A 93 -36.79 -7.27 -3.07
CA ASP A 93 -36.92 -7.49 -4.52
C ASP A 93 -35.61 -8.00 -5.15
N GLY A 94 -34.64 -8.40 -4.32
CA GLY A 94 -33.30 -8.79 -4.74
C GLY A 94 -32.34 -7.62 -4.95
N GLN A 95 -32.77 -6.37 -4.72
CA GLN A 95 -31.87 -5.22 -4.75
C GLN A 95 -31.23 -4.98 -3.38
N ILE A 96 -29.92 -4.78 -3.38
CA ILE A 96 -29.16 -4.38 -2.19
C ILE A 96 -29.02 -2.86 -2.20
N THR A 97 -29.44 -2.20 -1.12
CA THR A 97 -29.47 -0.74 -1.03
C THR A 97 -28.67 -0.19 0.16
N TYR A 98 -28.17 1.03 0.03
CA TYR A 98 -27.48 1.76 1.10
C TYR A 98 -27.97 3.20 1.16
N ARG A 99 -28.30 3.69 2.36
CA ARG A 99 -28.72 5.08 2.57
C ARG A 99 -27.54 5.90 3.07
N ALA A 100 -26.96 6.69 2.19
CA ALA A 100 -25.81 7.50 2.51
C ALA A 100 -26.17 8.81 3.21
N SER A 101 -25.24 9.30 4.02
CA SER A 101 -25.29 10.62 4.65
C SER A 101 -24.68 11.70 3.75
N ALA A 102 -24.94 12.98 4.06
CA ALA A 102 -24.57 14.13 3.22
C ALA A 102 -23.07 14.28 2.89
N ARG A 103 -22.17 13.65 3.66
CA ARG A 103 -20.71 13.75 3.48
C ARG A 103 -20.07 12.40 3.09
N GLU A 104 -20.89 11.44 2.69
CA GLU A 104 -20.41 10.13 2.28
C GLU A 104 -20.25 10.07 0.77
N ARG A 105 -19.23 9.34 0.34
CA ARG A 105 -18.99 8.98 -1.05
C ARG A 105 -19.13 7.46 -1.18
N VAL A 106 -19.81 7.00 -2.22
CA VAL A 106 -20.28 5.62 -2.32
C VAL A 106 -19.82 4.99 -3.63
N TRP A 107 -19.22 3.81 -3.50
CA TRP A 107 -18.88 2.93 -4.61
C TRP A 107 -19.59 1.59 -4.44
N ALA A 108 -19.92 0.96 -5.55
CA ALA A 108 -20.31 -0.45 -5.63
C ALA A 108 -19.05 -1.30 -5.80
N CYS A 109 -19.02 -2.47 -5.17
CA CYS A 109 -17.87 -3.37 -5.26
C CYS A 109 -18.28 -4.85 -5.37
N ALA A 110 -17.54 -5.60 -6.19
CA ALA A 110 -17.60 -7.04 -6.33
C ALA A 110 -16.21 -7.64 -6.12
N GLY A 111 -16.11 -8.68 -5.28
CA GLY A 111 -14.85 -9.34 -4.95
C GLY A 111 -14.35 -8.95 -3.56
N ASP A 112 -13.02 -8.84 -3.41
CA ASP A 112 -12.41 -8.42 -2.14
C ASP A 112 -12.41 -6.88 -2.03
N CYS A 113 -13.37 -6.34 -1.29
CA CYS A 113 -13.63 -4.91 -1.22
C CYS A 113 -13.00 -4.22 -0.01
N ALA A 114 -12.26 -4.96 0.83
CA ALA A 114 -11.56 -4.39 1.97
C ALA A 114 -10.30 -3.66 1.48
N LEU A 115 -10.39 -2.35 1.29
CA LEU A 115 -9.27 -1.53 0.83
C LEU A 115 -8.65 -0.78 2.01
N PRO A 116 -7.32 -0.82 2.22
CA PRO A 116 -6.65 0.12 3.12
C PRO A 116 -6.97 1.56 2.71
N ALA A 117 -7.32 2.39 3.69
CA ALA A 117 -7.48 3.82 3.51
C ALA A 117 -6.13 4.49 3.73
N LEU A 118 -5.64 5.20 2.72
CA LEU A 118 -4.31 5.82 2.70
C LEU A 118 -4.41 7.32 2.48
N TYR A 119 -3.69 8.13 3.25
CA TYR A 119 -3.63 9.58 3.08
C TYR A 119 -2.28 10.14 3.48
N GLN A 120 -1.60 10.82 2.55
CA GLN A 120 -0.25 11.36 2.74
C GLN A 120 0.74 10.32 3.28
N GLU A 121 0.67 9.11 2.73
CA GLU A 121 1.45 7.98 3.20
C GLU A 121 1.89 7.06 2.05
N ALA A 122 2.96 6.31 2.32
CA ALA A 122 3.51 5.34 1.41
C ALA A 122 2.98 3.94 1.73
N TYR A 123 2.46 3.25 0.71
CA TYR A 123 2.08 1.86 0.81
C TYR A 123 3.12 0.96 0.14
N LEU A 124 3.79 0.11 0.91
CA LEU A 124 4.75 -0.86 0.38
C LEU A 124 4.01 -1.92 -0.44
N LEU A 125 4.24 -1.92 -1.75
CA LEU A 125 3.70 -2.92 -2.66
C LEU A 125 4.48 -4.23 -2.55
N GLY A 126 5.79 -4.13 -2.37
CA GLY A 126 6.70 -5.25 -2.19
C GLY A 126 8.04 -5.06 -2.89
N HIS A 127 8.94 -6.03 -2.70
CA HIS A 127 10.20 -6.08 -3.42
C HIS A 127 10.01 -6.79 -4.75
N PHE A 128 10.40 -6.14 -5.86
CA PHE A 128 10.25 -6.70 -7.20
C PHE A 128 11.53 -6.56 -8.01
N THR A 129 11.70 -7.44 -8.99
CA THR A 129 12.76 -7.38 -10.00
C THR A 129 12.21 -6.96 -11.36
N PRO A 130 13.05 -6.54 -12.32
CA PRO A 130 12.59 -6.16 -13.64
C PRO A 130 11.71 -7.22 -14.30
N GLY A 131 10.67 -6.77 -14.99
CA GLY A 131 9.74 -7.60 -15.74
C GLY A 131 8.44 -7.95 -15.01
N TRP A 132 8.38 -7.85 -13.68
CA TRP A 132 7.10 -7.98 -12.95
C TRP A 132 6.09 -6.95 -13.44
N GLN A 133 4.82 -7.34 -13.52
CA GLN A 133 3.71 -6.43 -13.77
C GLN A 133 2.86 -6.32 -12.50
N LEU A 134 2.65 -5.09 -12.06
CA LEU A 134 1.77 -4.73 -10.95
C LEU A 134 0.47 -4.16 -11.54
N GLN A 135 -0.67 -4.61 -11.03
CA GLN A 135 -1.96 -4.03 -11.37
C GLN A 135 -2.65 -3.57 -10.09
N LEU A 136 -3.11 -2.33 -10.09
CA LEU A 136 -3.82 -1.72 -8.97
C LEU A 136 -5.24 -1.40 -9.38
N VAL A 137 -6.16 -1.52 -8.43
CA VAL A 137 -7.36 -0.68 -8.44
C VAL A 137 -7.22 0.34 -7.33
N VAL A 138 -7.41 1.61 -7.70
CA VAL A 138 -7.36 2.75 -6.79
C VAL A 138 -8.72 3.43 -6.84
N ILE A 139 -9.29 3.70 -5.67
CA ILE A 139 -10.41 4.64 -5.55
C ILE A 139 -9.89 5.92 -4.92
N ASP A 140 -10.31 7.04 -5.47
CA ASP A 140 -9.97 8.38 -4.99
C ASP A 140 -11.25 9.14 -4.67
N ASP A 141 -11.17 10.13 -3.79
CA ASP A 141 -12.29 10.98 -3.46
C ASP A 141 -12.44 12.22 -4.32
N ASP A 142 -11.47 12.48 -5.19
CA ASP A 142 -11.51 13.54 -6.18
C ASP A 142 -11.42 12.97 -7.62
N GLY A 143 -12.40 13.33 -8.46
CA GLY A 143 -12.45 12.90 -9.85
C GLY A 143 -11.70 13.82 -10.81
N GLU A 144 -11.66 13.47 -12.10
CA GLU A 144 -11.01 14.29 -13.15
C GLU A 144 -11.52 15.74 -13.17
N ALA A 145 -12.82 15.95 -12.94
CA ALA A 145 -13.44 17.27 -12.86
C ALA A 145 -13.12 18.06 -11.57
N GLN A 146 -12.53 17.40 -10.58
CA GLN A 146 -12.17 17.92 -9.26
C GLN A 146 -10.65 17.99 -9.04
N ASN A 147 -9.84 17.68 -10.08
CA ASN A 147 -8.37 17.70 -10.10
C ASN A 147 -7.78 19.13 -9.98
N HIS A 148 -8.36 19.95 -9.13
CA HIS A 148 -7.99 21.34 -8.90
C HIS A 148 -7.01 21.51 -7.74
N ASP A 149 -6.77 20.48 -6.93
CA ASP A 149 -5.95 20.61 -5.72
C ASP A 149 -4.50 20.12 -5.83
N GLN A 150 -4.10 19.63 -7.01
CA GLN A 150 -2.72 19.25 -7.34
C GLN A 150 -2.15 18.08 -6.52
N ARG A 151 -2.98 17.40 -5.71
CA ARG A 151 -2.58 16.17 -5.02
C ARG A 151 -2.60 15.03 -6.04
N ILE A 152 -1.41 14.53 -6.34
CA ILE A 152 -1.21 13.55 -7.41
C ILE A 152 -0.47 12.38 -6.79
N ASN A 153 -1.10 11.21 -6.74
CA ASN A 153 -0.47 9.96 -6.32
C ASN A 153 0.70 9.54 -7.25
N TRP A 154 1.65 8.76 -6.74
CA TRP A 154 2.80 8.29 -7.55
C TRP A 154 3.32 6.91 -7.18
N TRP A 155 4.00 6.29 -8.14
CA TRP A 155 4.88 5.16 -7.95
C TRP A 155 6.24 5.64 -7.46
N ALA A 156 6.83 4.91 -6.52
CA ALA A 156 8.18 5.17 -6.02
C ALA A 156 8.96 3.86 -5.83
N VAL A 157 10.29 3.98 -5.80
CA VAL A 157 11.21 2.85 -5.64
C VAL A 157 12.31 3.23 -4.66
N ASP A 158 12.51 2.40 -3.64
CA ASP A 158 13.46 2.52 -2.51
C ASP A 158 13.29 3.75 -1.62
N ASP A 159 12.98 4.93 -2.18
CA ASP A 159 12.60 6.15 -1.47
C ASP A 159 11.15 6.53 -1.85
N PRO A 160 10.16 6.31 -0.96
CA PRO A 160 8.76 6.61 -1.26
C PRO A 160 8.47 8.11 -1.45
N THR A 161 9.35 9.01 -0.99
CA THR A 161 9.15 10.46 -1.06
C THR A 161 9.56 11.07 -2.42
N THR A 162 10.30 10.31 -3.23
CA THR A 162 10.76 10.72 -4.55
C THR A 162 9.93 10.01 -5.63
N PRO A 163 9.10 10.74 -6.41
CA PRO A 163 8.30 10.12 -7.46
C PRO A 163 9.17 9.47 -8.54
N PHE A 164 8.98 8.17 -8.77
CA PHE A 164 9.47 7.49 -9.97
C PHE A 164 8.57 7.83 -11.16
N GLN A 165 7.25 7.69 -10.97
CA GLN A 165 6.25 8.03 -11.97
C GLN A 165 4.98 8.54 -11.29
N ARG A 166 4.49 9.72 -11.70
CA ARG A 166 3.20 10.25 -11.25
C ARG A 166 2.05 9.57 -11.98
N VAL A 167 0.92 9.39 -11.29
CA VAL A 167 -0.31 8.88 -11.89
C VAL A 167 -1.01 10.02 -12.62
N ASP A 168 -1.16 9.90 -13.93
CA ASP A 168 -1.89 10.86 -14.75
C ASP A 168 -3.38 10.51 -14.80
N LYS A 169 -4.24 11.53 -14.88
CA LYS A 169 -5.71 11.39 -15.07
C LYS A 169 -6.44 10.64 -13.94
N GLN A 170 -6.11 11.03 -12.70
CA GLN A 170 -6.79 10.53 -11.49
C GLN A 170 -8.31 10.67 -11.56
N ALA A 171 -9.00 9.63 -11.09
CA ALA A 171 -10.44 9.48 -11.18
C ALA A 171 -10.99 8.77 -9.94
N MET A 172 -12.32 8.82 -9.76
CA MET A 172 -13.00 8.16 -8.63
C MET A 172 -12.73 6.65 -8.54
N VAL A 173 -12.42 6.02 -9.68
CA VAL A 173 -11.97 4.63 -9.79
C VAL A 173 -10.96 4.53 -10.92
N GLU A 174 -9.79 3.97 -10.65
CA GLU A 174 -8.72 3.77 -11.61
C GLU A 174 -8.23 2.33 -11.57
N TYR A 175 -7.95 1.78 -12.76
CA TYR A 175 -7.24 0.53 -12.89
C TYR A 175 -5.89 0.83 -13.54
N LEU A 176 -4.84 0.70 -12.74
CA LEU A 176 -3.49 1.05 -13.14
C LEU A 176 -2.69 -0.22 -13.43
N THR A 177 -1.83 -0.17 -14.43
CA THR A 177 -0.84 -1.21 -14.73
C THR A 177 0.54 -0.58 -14.74
N PHE A 178 1.49 -1.24 -14.10
CA PHE A 178 2.87 -0.78 -14.02
C PHE A 178 3.82 -1.95 -14.24
N ASP A 179 4.68 -1.83 -15.24
CA ASP A 179 5.74 -2.80 -15.51
C ASP A 179 7.02 -2.37 -14.78
N VAL A 180 7.49 -3.21 -13.86
CA VAL A 180 8.67 -2.96 -13.03
C VAL A 180 9.92 -2.87 -13.90
N PRO A 181 10.59 -1.71 -14.01
CA PRO A 181 11.76 -1.52 -14.87
C PRO A 181 13.09 -1.82 -14.17
N GLN A 182 13.12 -1.74 -12.84
CA GLN A 182 14.32 -1.93 -12.03
C GLN A 182 14.00 -2.70 -10.74
N ALA A 183 15.01 -3.36 -10.19
CA ALA A 183 14.87 -4.04 -8.90
C ALA A 183 14.79 -3.02 -7.77
N GLY A 184 14.00 -3.30 -6.73
CA GLY A 184 13.88 -2.44 -5.55
C GLY A 184 12.60 -2.70 -4.76
N ASP A 185 12.46 -1.97 -3.66
CA ASP A 185 11.22 -1.92 -2.89
C ASP A 185 10.27 -0.91 -3.52
N TRP A 186 9.15 -1.38 -4.05
CA TRP A 186 8.18 -0.54 -4.75
C TRP A 186 7.08 -0.09 -3.83
N TYR A 187 6.70 1.18 -3.99
CA TYR A 187 5.66 1.84 -3.21
C TYR A 187 4.63 2.49 -4.14
N PHE A 188 3.40 2.55 -3.65
CA PHE A 188 2.42 3.51 -4.14
C PHE A 188 2.23 4.56 -3.06
N TYR A 189 2.50 5.83 -3.39
CA TYR A 189 2.34 6.93 -2.46
C TYR A 189 0.99 7.61 -2.70
N ALA A 190 0.21 7.66 -1.63
CA ALA A 190 -1.08 8.35 -1.56
C ALA A 190 -0.85 9.79 -1.16
N GLU A 191 -0.90 10.72 -2.11
CA GLU A 191 -0.90 12.16 -1.80
C GLU A 191 -2.31 12.63 -1.40
N ASP A 192 -3.33 11.94 -1.94
CA ASP A 192 -4.73 12.12 -1.56
C ASP A 192 -5.29 10.92 -0.78
N SER A 193 -6.60 10.92 -0.56
CA SER A 193 -7.33 10.01 0.32
C SER A 193 -7.83 8.81 -0.49
N ILE A 194 -6.97 7.83 -0.67
CA ILE A 194 -7.23 6.71 -1.58
C ILE A 194 -7.53 5.40 -0.87
N GLY A 195 -8.24 4.52 -1.58
CA GLY A 195 -8.33 3.09 -1.27
C GLY A 195 -7.59 2.30 -2.35
N LEU A 196 -6.82 1.28 -1.98
CA LEU A 196 -5.96 0.55 -2.92
C LEU A 196 -6.07 -0.97 -2.78
N ALA A 197 -6.09 -1.69 -3.90
CA ALA A 197 -5.81 -3.13 -3.94
C ALA A 197 -4.80 -3.45 -5.05
N LEU A 198 -3.99 -4.49 -4.84
CA LEU A 198 -2.88 -4.87 -5.72
C LEU A 198 -3.02 -6.33 -6.17
N THR A 199 -2.75 -6.61 -7.44
CA THR A 199 -2.34 -7.93 -7.93
C THR A 199 -0.96 -7.81 -8.56
N CYS A 200 -0.22 -8.92 -8.57
CA CYS A 200 1.13 -8.97 -9.09
C CYS A 200 1.27 -10.20 -9.97
N ALA A 201 1.86 -10.03 -11.15
CA ALA A 201 2.14 -11.13 -12.06
C ALA A 201 3.60 -11.07 -12.52
N GLN A 202 4.30 -12.19 -12.40
CA GLN A 202 5.58 -12.35 -13.07
C GLN A 202 5.31 -12.77 -14.52
N PRO A 203 6.02 -12.21 -15.52
CA PRO A 203 5.89 -12.64 -16.90
C PRO A 203 6.30 -14.12 -16.99
N PRO A 204 5.67 -14.89 -17.91
CA PRO A 204 6.02 -16.29 -18.08
C PRO A 204 7.53 -16.39 -18.38
N THR A 205 8.25 -17.15 -17.56
CA THR A 205 9.66 -17.47 -17.84
C THR A 205 9.69 -18.13 -19.22
N ALA A 206 10.35 -17.51 -20.19
CA ALA A 206 10.58 -18.15 -21.46
C ALA A 206 11.41 -19.41 -21.19
N THR A 207 10.79 -20.59 -21.27
CA THR A 207 11.51 -21.86 -21.26
C THR A 207 12.39 -21.85 -22.51
N ALA A 208 13.69 -21.63 -22.34
CA ALA A 208 14.64 -21.79 -23.42
C ALA A 208 14.55 -23.25 -23.90
N THR A 209 14.04 -23.47 -25.12
CA THR A 209 14.17 -24.76 -25.79
C THR A 209 15.63 -24.88 -26.25
N PRO A 210 16.45 -25.80 -25.70
CA PRO A 210 17.75 -26.06 -26.29
C PRO A 210 17.53 -26.88 -27.57
N THR A 211 17.56 -26.23 -28.73
CA THR A 211 17.81 -26.93 -30.00
C THR A 211 19.08 -26.37 -30.61
N ALA A 212 20.20 -26.98 -30.28
CA ALA A 212 21.39 -26.94 -31.11
C ALA A 212 21.82 -28.40 -31.36
N THR A 213 21.33 -28.97 -32.46
CA THR A 213 21.94 -30.19 -33.02
C THR A 213 23.22 -29.75 -33.70
N ALA A 214 24.37 -30.02 -33.07
CA ALA A 214 25.66 -29.91 -33.73
C ALA A 214 25.69 -30.84 -34.95
N THR A 215 25.95 -30.28 -36.13
CA THR A 215 26.27 -31.07 -37.32
C THR A 215 27.78 -31.23 -37.36
N ASP A 216 28.28 -32.41 -37.01
CA ASP A 216 29.69 -32.75 -37.16
C ASP A 216 30.04 -32.74 -38.65
N THR A 217 30.87 -31.77 -39.07
CA THR A 217 31.53 -31.82 -40.37
C THR A 217 32.81 -32.63 -40.21
N ALA A 218 32.77 -33.90 -40.64
CA ALA A 218 33.97 -34.73 -40.72
C ALA A 218 34.98 -34.13 -41.72
N THR A 219 36.16 -33.75 -41.24
CA THR A 219 37.30 -33.39 -42.09
C THR A 219 38.07 -34.67 -42.44
N PRO A 220 38.22 -35.06 -43.72
CA PRO A 220 39.02 -36.23 -44.06
C PRO A 220 40.51 -35.99 -43.84
N SER A 221 41.16 -36.92 -43.13
CA SER A 221 42.61 -36.96 -42.91
C SER A 221 43.33 -37.47 -44.17
N PRO A 222 44.46 -36.87 -44.60
CA PRO A 222 45.24 -37.41 -45.71
C PRO A 222 46.01 -38.67 -45.32
N THR A 223 45.91 -39.71 -46.14
CA THR A 223 46.69 -40.95 -46.03
C THR A 223 48.10 -40.73 -46.59
N SER A 224 49.13 -40.89 -45.75
CA SER A 224 50.52 -40.92 -46.19
C SER A 224 50.88 -42.31 -46.72
N THR A 225 51.22 -42.42 -48.00
CA THR A 225 51.83 -43.63 -48.57
C THR A 225 53.35 -43.56 -48.35
N ALA A 226 53.89 -44.49 -47.56
CA ALA A 226 55.32 -44.72 -47.47
C ALA A 226 55.78 -45.58 -48.66
N THR A 227 56.78 -45.11 -49.41
CA THR A 227 57.50 -45.91 -50.41
C THR A 227 58.76 -46.49 -49.75
N ALA A 228 58.87 -47.82 -49.71
CA ALA A 228 60.08 -48.51 -49.31
C ALA A 228 61.15 -48.42 -50.42
N THR A 229 62.42 -48.40 -50.00
CA THR A 229 63.64 -48.33 -50.82
C THR A 229 63.87 -49.60 -51.63
#